data_AF-A0A945HUA9-F1
#
_entry.id   AF-A0A945HUA9-F1
#
_cell.length_a   1.000
_cell.length_b   1.000
_cell.length_c   1.000
_cell.angle_alpha   90.00
_cell.angle_beta   90.00
_cell.angle_gamma   90.00
#
_symmetry.space_group_name_H-M   'P 1'
#
loop_
_entity.id
_entity.type
_entity.pdbx_description
1 polymer ?
#
loop_
_entity_poly.entity_id
_entity_poly.type
_entity_poly.pdbx_seq_one_letter_code
_entity_poly.pdbx_strand_id
1 'polypeptide(L)' 'IDCFKKTTNHKFLFNLRLYAKNILQSYKITNIDDINLDTYSNNNKCFSHRKFTHGNQLSTGRNLSFIIKTN' A
#
# COMPACT_ATOMS: atom_id res chain seq x y z
N ILE A 1 16.95 5.84 4.03
CA ILE A 1 15.72 5.00 3.92
C ILE A 1 15.70 4.41 2.53
N ASP A 2 16.06 3.13 2.37
CA ASP A 2 16.04 2.48 1.06
C ASP A 2 14.67 1.83 0.82
N CYS A 3 13.77 2.60 0.22
CA CYS A 3 12.42 2.16 -0.16
C CYS A 3 12.23 2.09 -1.67
N PHE A 4 13.29 2.35 -2.45
CA PHE A 4 13.26 2.38 -3.91
C PHE A 4 14.22 1.35 -4.47
N LYS A 5 13.67 0.30 -5.08
CA LYS A 5 14.47 -0.65 -5.85
C LYS A 5 14.47 -0.24 -7.32
N LYS A 6 15.64 0.10 -7.86
CA LYS A 6 15.81 0.36 -9.29
C LYS A 6 15.40 -0.87 -10.11
N THR A 7 14.67 -0.66 -11.19
CA THR A 7 14.35 -1.69 -12.18
C THR A 7 15.02 -1.39 -13.52
N THR A 8 14.77 -2.23 -14.51
CA THR A 8 15.12 -1.92 -15.90
C THR A 8 14.38 -0.67 -16.39
N ASN A 9 14.92 -0.03 -17.42
CA ASN A 9 14.27 1.07 -18.16
C ASN A 9 13.96 2.32 -17.32
N HIS A 10 14.89 2.77 -16.46
CA HIS A 10 14.77 4.00 -15.68
C HIS A 10 13.53 4.06 -14.76
N LYS A 11 12.98 2.91 -14.39
CA LYS A 11 11.85 2.79 -13.47
C LYS A 11 12.32 2.33 -12.08
N PHE A 12 11.45 2.52 -11.09
CA PHE A 12 11.70 2.14 -9.71
C PHE A 12 10.48 1.43 -9.13
N LEU A 13 10.72 0.39 -8.34
CA LEU A 13 9.74 -0.21 -7.45
C LEU A 13 9.79 0.52 -6.12
N PHE A 14 8.68 1.12 -5.73
CA PHE A 14 8.54 1.81 -4.46
C PHE A 14 7.85 0.92 -3.42
N ASN A 15 8.53 0.67 -2.31
CA ASN A 15 7.97 -0.03 -1.16
C ASN A 15 7.26 0.97 -0.23
N LEU A 16 6.00 1.29 -0.55
CA LEU A 16 5.17 2.21 0.22
C LEU A 16 5.02 1.80 1.70
N ARG A 17 4.92 0.50 1.95
CA ARG A 17 4.79 -0.08 3.30
C ARG A 17 6.03 0.18 4.14
N LEU A 18 7.23 -0.12 3.61
CA LEU A 18 8.49 0.15 4.30
C LEU A 18 8.69 1.65 4.54
N TYR A 19 8.34 2.48 3.56
CA TYR A 19 8.38 3.92 3.70
C TYR A 19 7.51 4.41 4.87
N ALA A 20 6.24 3.99 4.93
CA ALA A 20 5.35 4.34 6.04
C ALA A 20 5.86 3.85 7.40
N LYS A 21 6.37 2.61 7.49
CA LYS A 21 6.98 2.09 8.72
C LYS A 21 8.17 2.93 9.19
N ASN A 22 9.05 3.33 8.28
CA ASN A 22 10.20 4.16 8.62
C ASN A 22 9.79 5.55 9.14
N ILE A 23 8.73 6.14 8.57
CA ILE A 23 8.16 7.38 9.09
C ILE A 23 7.67 7.17 10.53
N LEU A 24 6.82 6.17 10.77
CA LEU A 24 6.29 5.88 12.11
C LEU A 24 7.42 5.63 13.13
N GLN A 25 8.44 4.87 12.75
CA GLN A 25 9.62 4.60 13.58
C GLN A 25 10.44 5.86 13.88
N SER A 26 10.55 6.81 12.95
CA SER A 26 11.21 8.11 13.23
C SER A 26 10.48 8.93 14.30
N TYR A 27 9.18 8.67 14.50
CA TYR A 27 8.37 9.20 15.59
C TYR A 27 8.35 8.30 16.84
N LYS A 28 9.23 7.30 16.93
CA LYS A 28 9.33 6.33 18.03
C LYS A 28 8.08 5.46 18.20
N ILE A 29 7.22 5.37 17.18
CA ILE A 29 6.11 4.41 17.15
C ILE A 29 6.69 3.07 16.71
N THR A 30 6.75 2.10 17.63
CA THR A 30 7.42 0.80 17.41
C THR A 30 6.46 -0.38 17.36
N ASN A 31 5.29 -0.28 18.01
CA ASN A 31 4.27 -1.31 17.97
C ASN A 31 3.45 -1.20 16.67
N ILE A 32 3.98 -1.78 15.58
CA ILE A 32 3.41 -1.68 14.25
C ILE A 32 3.19 -3.08 13.69
N ASP A 33 1.92 -3.44 13.52
CA ASP A 33 1.53 -4.65 12.81
C ASP A 33 1.19 -4.38 11.34
N ASP A 34 1.41 -5.39 10.52
CA ASP A 34 1.18 -5.33 9.08
C ASP A 34 0.16 -6.37 8.66
N ILE A 35 -0.88 -5.94 7.97
CA ILE A 35 -1.90 -6.83 7.39
C ILE A 35 -1.34 -7.73 6.28
N ASN A 36 -0.12 -7.46 5.80
CA ASN A 36 0.59 -8.17 4.74
C ASN A 36 -0.26 -8.42 3.46
N LEU A 37 -1.10 -7.45 3.10
CA LEU A 37 -2.00 -7.52 1.95
C LEU A 37 -1.56 -6.55 0.85
N ASP A 38 -1.46 -7.04 -0.38
CA ASP A 38 -1.26 -6.21 -1.59
C ASP A 38 -2.58 -6.10 -2.37
N THR A 39 -3.06 -4.88 -2.56
CA THR A 39 -4.33 -4.63 -3.25
C THR A 39 -4.27 -4.98 -4.73
N TYR A 40 -3.10 -4.89 -5.38
CA TYR A 40 -2.97 -5.24 -6.78
C TYR A 40 -3.14 -6.75 -7.02
N SER A 41 -2.53 -7.57 -6.17
CA SER A 41 -2.53 -9.03 -6.32
C SER A 41 -3.79 -9.72 -5.79
N ASN A 42 -4.57 -9.08 -4.89
CA ASN A 42 -5.68 -9.73 -4.17
C ASN A 42 -7.08 -9.27 -4.65
N ASN A 43 -7.52 -9.84 -5.78
CA ASN A 43 -8.73 -9.43 -6.50
C ASN A 43 -10.05 -9.61 -5.74
N ASN A 44 -10.12 -10.63 -4.88
CA ASN A 44 -11.37 -10.99 -4.21
C ASN A 44 -11.57 -10.25 -2.88
N LYS A 45 -10.60 -9.42 -2.47
CA LYS A 45 -10.58 -8.78 -1.15
C LYS A 45 -10.47 -7.26 -1.21
N CYS A 46 -9.93 -6.69 -2.28
CA CYS A 46 -9.66 -5.26 -2.36
C CYS A 46 -9.87 -4.70 -3.76
N PHE A 47 -10.37 -3.47 -3.83
CA PHE A 47 -10.24 -2.63 -5.02
C PHE A 47 -8.79 -2.15 -5.18
N SER A 48 -8.32 -2.03 -6.43
CA SER A 48 -6.97 -1.55 -6.78
C SER A 48 -6.97 -0.67 -8.02
N HIS A 49 -6.68 0.62 -7.83
CA HIS A 49 -6.63 1.58 -8.93
C HIS A 49 -5.59 1.21 -9.99
N ARG A 50 -4.36 0.87 -9.58
CA ARG A 50 -3.28 0.55 -10.52
C ARG A 50 -3.65 -0.62 -11.43
N LYS A 51 -4.30 -1.65 -10.85
CA LYS A 51 -4.76 -2.81 -11.62
C LYS A 51 -5.82 -2.42 -12.64
N PHE A 52 -6.81 -1.63 -12.23
CA PHE A 52 -7.88 -1.17 -13.13
C PHE A 52 -7.33 -0.32 -14.28
N THR A 53 -6.38 0.57 -14.00
CA THR A 53 -5.70 1.37 -15.03
C THR A 53 -4.94 0.49 -16.02
N HIS A 54 -4.23 -0.55 -15.55
CA HIS A 54 -3.57 -1.51 -16.46
C HIS A 54 -4.57 -2.35 -17.28
N GLY A 55 -5.78 -2.53 -16.78
CA GLY A 55 -6.86 -3.25 -17.45
C GLY A 55 -7.78 -2.38 -18.31
N ASN A 56 -7.44 -1.11 -18.57
CA ASN A 56 -8.26 -0.14 -19.32
C ASN A 56 -9.68 0.06 -18.77
N GLN A 57 -9.89 -0.13 -17.47
CA GLN A 57 -11.17 0.13 -16.82
C GLN A 57 -11.24 1.59 -16.33
N LEU A 58 -12.38 2.25 -16.58
CA LEU A 58 -12.56 3.69 -16.35
C LEU A 58 -12.63 4.08 -14.87
N SER A 59 -13.11 3.17 -14.00
CA SER A 59 -13.28 3.46 -12.58
C SER A 59 -13.10 2.20 -11.75
N THR A 60 -12.60 2.38 -10.53
CA THR A 60 -12.50 1.33 -9.51
C THR A 60 -13.24 1.78 -8.25
N GLY A 61 -13.67 0.83 -7.42
CA GLY A 61 -14.21 1.13 -6.09
C GLY A 61 -13.15 1.71 -5.14
N ARG A 62 -13.52 1.89 -3.87
CA ARG A 62 -12.60 2.34 -2.81
C ARG A 62 -12.75 1.41 -1.62
N ASN A 63 -11.62 1.02 -1.03
CA ASN A 63 -11.61 0.34 0.26
C ASN A 63 -11.71 1.41 1.36
N LEU A 64 -12.39 1.08 2.45
CA LEU A 64 -12.52 1.97 3.61
C LEU A 64 -11.87 1.31 4.82
N SER A 65 -11.11 2.11 5.57
CA SER A 65 -10.52 1.71 6.85
C SER A 65 -11.21 2.51 7.95
N PHE A 66 -11.79 1.81 8.93
CA PHE A 66 -12.49 2.43 10.05
C PHE A 66 -11.83 2.05 11.36
N ILE A 67 -11.77 3.01 12.28
CA ILE A 67 -11.42 2.80 13.68
C ILE A 67 -12.53 3.43 14.52
N ILE A 68 -13.08 2.67 15.46
CA ILE A 68 -14.14 3.12 16.36
C ILE A 68 -13.73 2.80 17.79
N LYS A 69 -14.08 3.71 18.71
CA LYS A 69 -14.02 3.43 20.14
C LYS A 69 -15.40 2.97 20.58
N THR A 70 -15.52 1.74 21.06
CA THR A 70 -16.72 1.23 21.69
C THR A 70 -16.67 1.52 23.19
N ASN A 71 -17.82 1.85 23.79
CA ASN A 71 -17.97 2.03 25.23
C ASN A 71 -18.18 0.70 25.94
#